data_AF-A0A3M1DWZ5-F1
#
_entry.id   AF-A0A3M1DWZ5-F1
#
_cell.length_a   1.000
_cell.length_b   1.000
_cell.length_c   1.000
_cell.angle_alpha   90.00
_cell.angle_beta   90.00
_cell.angle_gamma   90.00
#
_symmetry.space_group_name_H-M   'P 1'
#
loop_
_entity.id
_entity.type
_entity.pdbx_description
1 polymer ?
#
loop_
_entity_poly.entity_id
_entity_poly.type
_entity_poly.pdbx_seq_one_letter_code
_entity_poly.pdbx_strand_id
1 'polypeptide(L)' 'MRLLACALLLFVLPVTSLATPVPALDKVARSYAKRQPALERYAVTVQTDRIRQTLAQMTAQLPADVERPPQPVVRKYWL' A
#
# COMPACT_ATOMS: atom_id res chain seq x y z
N MET A 1 -9.22 -39.61 -12.33
CA MET A 1 -9.12 -38.38 -13.14
C MET A 1 -9.99 -37.22 -12.62
N ARG A 2 -11.18 -37.46 -12.04
CA ARG A 2 -12.04 -36.39 -11.47
C ARG A 2 -11.41 -35.58 -10.32
N LEU A 3 -10.67 -36.23 -9.42
CA LEU A 3 -9.99 -35.56 -8.30
C LEU A 3 -8.85 -34.62 -8.76
N LEU A 4 -8.14 -34.99 -9.83
CA LEU A 4 -7.08 -34.18 -10.41
C LEU A 4 -7.62 -32.90 -11.07
N ALA A 5 -8.81 -33.00 -11.69
CA ALA A 5 -9.50 -31.86 -12.30
C ALA A 5 -9.98 -30.84 -11.25
N CYS A 6 -10.47 -31.30 -10.09
CA CYS A 6 -10.82 -30.40 -8.98
C CYS A 6 -9.59 -29.70 -8.38
N ALA A 7 -8.45 -30.39 -8.28
CA ALA A 7 -7.21 -29.80 -7.78
C ALA A 7 -6.66 -28.71 -8.72
N LEU A 8 -6.80 -28.89 -10.04
CA LEU A 8 -6.38 -27.90 -11.03
C LEU A 8 -7.26 -26.63 -10.99
N LEU A 9 -8.56 -26.77 -10.72
CA LEU A 9 -9.51 -25.65 -10.59
C LEU A 9 -9.20 -24.72 -9.40
N LEU A 10 -8.64 -25.26 -8.31
CA LEU A 10 -8.20 -24.46 -7.17
C LEU A 10 -6.98 -23.58 -7.48
N PHE A 11 -6.18 -23.94 -8.49
CA PHE A 11 -4.99 -23.18 -8.90
C PHE A 11 -5.31 -21.96 -9.78
N VAL A 12 -6.51 -21.90 -10.36
CA VAL A 12 -6.96 -20.82 -11.25
C VAL A 12 -7.71 -19.73 -10.50
N LEU A 13 -8.02 -19.93 -9.21
CA LEU A 13 -8.62 -18.88 -8.40
C LEU A 13 -7.58 -17.75 -8.23
N PRO A 14 -7.84 -16.55 -8.76
CA PRO A 14 -6.95 -15.42 -8.50
C PRO A 14 -6.97 -15.19 -7.00
N VAL A 15 -5.83 -15.39 -6.36
CA VAL A 15 -5.63 -14.97 -4.98
C VAL A 15 -5.70 -13.45 -5.02
N THR A 16 -6.91 -12.91 -4.84
CA THR A 16 -7.12 -11.48 -4.72
C THR A 16 -6.39 -11.07 -3.46
N SER A 17 -5.21 -10.47 -3.64
CA SER A 17 -4.48 -9.83 -2.56
C SER A 17 -5.38 -8.72 -2.03
N LEU A 18 -6.09 -9.01 -0.95
CA LEU A 18 -6.88 -8.03 -0.23
C LEU A 18 -5.90 -7.10 0.46
N ALA A 19 -5.54 -6.01 -0.22
CA ALA A 19 -4.79 -4.93 0.39
C ALA A 19 -5.52 -4.48 1.65
N THR A 20 -4.83 -4.51 2.79
CA THR A 20 -5.42 -4.11 4.07
C THR A 20 -5.91 -2.67 3.95
N PRO A 21 -7.18 -2.38 4.27
CA PRO A 21 -7.70 -1.03 4.14
C PRO A 21 -6.93 -0.09 5.06
N VAL A 22 -6.55 1.07 4.51
CA VAL A 22 -5.88 2.15 5.26
C VAL A 22 -6.88 3.30 5.33
N PRO A 23 -7.68 3.42 6.41
CA PRO A 23 -8.85 4.30 6.44
C PRO A 23 -8.53 5.77 6.14
N ALA A 24 -7.33 6.23 6.52
CA ALA A 24 -6.87 7.58 6.22
C ALA A 24 -6.71 7.83 4.71
N LEU A 25 -6.20 6.85 3.96
CA LEU A 25 -6.05 6.95 2.50
C LEU A 25 -7.40 6.91 1.80
N ASP A 26 -8.35 6.13 2.33
CA ASP A 26 -9.70 6.00 1.77
C ASP A 26 -10.50 7.31 1.95
N LYS A 27 -10.29 8.04 3.06
CA LYS A 27 -10.86 9.38 3.26
C LYS A 27 -10.34 10.39 2.25
N VAL A 28 -9.04 10.39 1.99
CA VAL A 28 -8.40 11.25 0.98
C VAL A 28 -8.95 10.91 -0.41
N ALA A 29 -8.97 9.63 -0.77
CA ALA A 29 -9.55 9.10 -2.00
C ALA A 29 -10.98 9.61 -2.25
N ARG A 30 -11.88 9.44 -1.28
CA ARG A 30 -13.28 9.90 -1.38
C ARG A 30 -13.40 11.42 -1.55
N SER A 31 -12.49 12.20 -0.98
CA SER A 31 -12.47 13.66 -1.14
C SER A 31 -12.07 14.10 -2.56
N TYR A 32 -11.24 13.31 -3.23
CA TYR A 32 -10.83 13.55 -4.62
C TYR A 32 -11.92 13.12 -5.60
N ALA A 33 -12.57 11.97 -5.36
CA ALA A 33 -13.69 11.51 -6.17
C ALA A 33 -14.84 12.54 -6.25
N LYS A 34 -15.10 13.28 -5.16
CA LYS A 34 -16.09 14.37 -5.15
C LYS A 34 -15.70 15.58 -5.99
N ARG A 35 -14.39 15.85 -6.15
CA ARG A 35 -13.87 17.00 -6.90
C ARG A 35 -13.64 16.68 -8.37
N GLN A 36 -13.37 15.42 -8.71
CA GLN A 36 -13.06 14.97 -10.06
C GLN A 36 -13.82 13.67 -10.36
N PRO A 37 -15.11 13.76 -10.71
CA PRO A 37 -15.99 12.59 -10.83
C PRO A 37 -15.66 11.67 -12.02
N ALA A 38 -14.90 12.16 -13.02
CA ALA A 38 -14.45 11.37 -14.18
C ALA A 38 -13.05 10.75 -14.00
N LEU A 39 -12.46 10.84 -12.81
CA LEU A 39 -11.11 10.34 -12.55
C LEU A 39 -11.17 8.83 -12.25
N GLU A 40 -11.02 8.01 -13.29
CA GLU A 40 -11.05 6.54 -13.17
C GLU A 40 -9.82 5.98 -12.46
N ARG A 41 -8.66 6.64 -12.58
CA ARG A 41 -7.40 6.19 -12.00
C ARG A 41 -6.65 7.35 -11.39
N TYR A 42 -6.14 7.15 -10.17
CA TYR A 42 -5.33 8.16 -9.52
C TYR A 42 -4.33 7.58 -8.52
N ALA A 43 -3.23 8.30 -8.35
CA ALA A 43 -2.20 7.96 -7.38
C ALA A 43 -2.12 9.05 -6.31
N VAL A 44 -2.20 8.65 -5.05
CA VAL A 44 -2.01 9.56 -3.92
C VAL A 44 -0.65 9.29 -3.31
N THR A 45 0.18 10.32 -3.26
CA THR A 45 1.44 10.31 -2.52
C THR A 45 1.20 10.86 -1.12
N VAL A 46 1.55 10.09 -0.10
CA VAL A 46 1.43 10.49 1.30
C VAL A 46 2.83 10.66 1.89
N GLN A 47 3.11 11.89 2.31
CA GLN A 47 4.31 12.27 3.05
C GLN A 47 3.85 12.88 4.37
N THR A 48 4.21 12.24 5.49
CA THR A 48 3.82 12.73 6.83
C THR A 48 5.01 12.68 7.79
N ASP A 49 4.96 13.54 8.80
CA ASP A 49 5.94 13.53 9.90
C ASP A 49 5.94 12.19 10.66
N ARG A 50 4.79 11.50 10.67
CA ARG A 50 4.65 10.19 11.32
C ARG A 50 5.57 9.14 10.68
N ILE A 51 5.67 9.13 9.35
CA ILE A 51 6.57 8.21 8.63
C ILE A 51 8.03 8.50 9.02
N ARG A 52 8.41 9.79 9.13
CA ARG A 52 9.74 10.21 9.58
C ARG A 52 10.03 9.74 11.01
N GLN A 53 9.07 9.94 11.92
CA GLN A 53 9.21 9.52 13.32
C GLN A 53 9.36 8.01 13.45
N THR A 54 8.56 7.22 12.72
CA THR A 54 8.67 5.77 12.74
C THR A 54 10.03 5.31 12.22
N LEU A 55 10.52 5.89 11.13
CA LEU A 55 11.85 5.56 10.61
C LEU A 55 12.95 5.92 11.62
N ALA A 56 12.86 7.08 12.26
CA ALA A 56 13.81 7.50 13.28
C ALA A 56 13.83 6.55 14.49
N GLN A 57 12.66 6.04 14.91
CA GLN A 57 12.54 5.03 15.96
C GLN A 57 13.15 3.69 15.54
N MET A 58 12.85 3.21 14.34
CA MET A 58 13.37 1.93 13.83
C MET A 58 14.90 1.96 13.63
N THR A 59 15.45 3.14 13.32
CA THR A 59 16.88 3.35 13.08
C THR A 59 17.61 3.92 14.29
N ALA A 60 16.95 4.03 15.45
CA ALA A 60 17.52 4.67 16.64
C ALA A 60 18.77 3.93 17.16
N GLN A 61 18.83 2.62 16.96
CA GLN A 61 19.91 1.76 17.41
C GLN A 61 21.02 1.56 16.37
N LEU A 62 20.91 2.18 15.18
CA LEU A 62 21.97 2.09 14.18
C LEU A 62 23.21 2.85 14.66
N PRO A 63 24.39 2.24 14.57
CA PRO A 63 25.66 2.92 14.79
C PRO A 63 25.81 4.17 13.89
N ALA A 64 26.55 5.18 14.36
CA ALA A 64 26.68 6.46 13.65
C ALA A 64 27.44 6.35 12.32
N ASP A 65 28.25 5.30 12.17
CA ASP A 65 28.99 4.94 10.97
C ASP A 65 28.14 4.24 9.90
N VAL A 66 26.89 3.87 10.21
CA VAL A 66 25.99 3.23 9.26
C VAL A 66 25.05 4.25 8.63
N GLU A 67 25.05 4.31 7.30
CA GLU A 67 24.15 5.17 6.54
C GLU A 67 22.69 4.81 6.83
N ARG A 68 21.90 5.81 7.23
CA ARG A 68 20.48 5.60 7.52
C ARG A 68 19.69 5.50 6.21
N PRO A 69 18.65 4.65 6.16
CA PRO A 69 17.79 4.55 4.99
C PRO A 69 17.09 5.89 4.68
N PRO A 70 16.88 6.19 3.38
CA PRO A 70 16.18 7.41 2.97
C PRO A 70 14.71 7.37 3.42
N GLN A 71 14.11 8.54 3.62
CA GLN A 71 12.71 8.64 4.02
C GLN A 71 11.80 8.04 2.92
N PRO A 72 10.96 7.05 3.25
CA PRO A 72 10.12 6.40 2.24
C PRO A 72 8.98 7.34 1.82
N VAL A 73 8.68 7.33 0.51
CA VAL A 73 7.52 8.00 -0.07
C VAL A 73 6.43 6.95 -0.29
N VAL A 74 5.34 7.04 0.47
CA VAL A 74 4.23 6.09 0.35
C VAL A 74 3.32 6.54 -0.78
N ARG A 75 3.12 5.68 -1.77
CA ARG A 75 2.20 5.93 -2.90
C ARG A 75 1.16 4.83 -2.97
N LYS A 76 -0.12 5.19 -2.95
CA LYS A 76 -1.24 4.27 -3.17
C LYS A 76 -1.84 4.54 -4.55
N TYR A 77 -1.96 3.50 -5.34
CA TYR A 77 -2.64 3.52 -6.63
C TYR A 77 -4.07 3.03 -6.44
N TRP A 78 -5.03 3.79 -6.95
CA TRP A 78 -6.41 3.37 -7.06
C TRP A 78 -6.69 3.03 -8.52
N LEU A 79 -7.27 1.84 -8.72
CA LEU A 79 -7.67 1.25 -9.99
C LEU A 79 -9.18 1.27 -10.13
#